data_AF-T1BHZ6-F1
#
_entry.id   AF-T1BHZ6-F1
#
_cell.length_a   1.000
_cell.length_b   1.000
_cell.length_c   1.000
_cell.angle_alpha   90.00
_cell.angle_beta   90.00
_cell.angle_gamma   90.00
#
_symmetry.space_group_name_H-M   'P 1'
#
loop_
_entity.id
_entity.type
_entity.pdbx_description
1 polymer ?
#
loop_
_entity_poly.entity_id
_entity_poly.type
_entity_poly.pdbx_seq_one_letter_code
_entity_poly.pdbx_strand_id
1 'polypeptide(L)' 'MGLFTPLVIQMLRVGDETGAADEMLDEVAIYYEEEVDYDVRNMGALIEPILVVALGFMVLILALGVFLPMWDLIQVIQH' A
#
# COMPACT_ATOMS: atom_id res chain seq x y z
N MET A 1 -11.12 -20.60 -12.38
CA MET A 1 -10.83 -19.81 -13.61
C MET A 1 -10.76 -18.35 -13.22
N GLY A 2 -9.60 -17.88 -12.74
CA GLY A 2 -9.42 -16.49 -12.31
C GLY A 2 -7.95 -16.08 -12.16
N LEU A 3 -7.04 -16.87 -12.72
CA LEU A 3 -5.60 -16.65 -12.66
C LEU A 3 -5.09 -15.80 -13.83
N PHE A 4 -5.87 -15.75 -14.93
CA PHE A 4 -5.57 -14.98 -16.13
C PHE A 4 -6.65 -13.94 -16.33
N THR A 5 -6.25 -12.67 -16.45
CA THR A 5 -7.15 -11.55 -16.76
C THR A 5 -7.78 -11.73 -18.14
N PRO A 6 -8.97 -11.16 -18.39
CA PRO A 6 -9.60 -11.21 -19.72
C PRO A 6 -8.69 -10.68 -20.83
N LEU A 7 -7.82 -9.71 -20.49
CA LEU A 7 -6.80 -9.16 -21.38
C LEU A 7 -5.79 -10.22 -21.85
N VAL A 8 -5.25 -11.02 -20.93
CA VAL A 8 -4.31 -12.11 -21.22
C VAL A 8 -4.95 -13.17 -22.12
N ILE A 9 -6.21 -13.54 -21.83
CA ILE A 9 -6.96 -14.50 -22.65
C ILE A 9 -7.17 -13.97 -24.07
N GLN A 10 -7.41 -12.66 -24.22
CA GLN A 10 -7.59 -12.03 -25.52
C GLN A 10 -6.27 -11.97 -26.31
N MET A 11 -5.15 -11.63 -25.66
CA MET A 11 -3.81 -11.65 -26.27
C MET A 11 -3.42 -13.05 -26.74
N LEU A 12 -3.66 -14.07 -25.92
CA LEU A 12 -3.41 -15.47 -26.29
C LEU A 12 -4.23 -15.90 -27.50
N ARG A 13 -5.51 -15.49 -27.57
CA ARG A 13 -6.38 -15.80 -28.71
C ARG A 13 -5.92 -15.12 -30.00
N VAL A 14 -5.45 -13.88 -29.91
CA VAL A 14 -4.86 -13.16 -31.05
C VAL A 14 -3.56 -13.83 -31.50
N GLY A 15 -2.70 -14.23 -30.56
CA GLY A 15 -1.46 -14.94 -30.86
C GLY A 15 -1.67 -16.31 -31.50
N ASP A 16 -2.71 -17.04 -31.10
CA ASP A 16 -3.07 -18.32 -31.73
C ASP A 16 -3.64 -18.11 -33.15
N GLU A 17 -4.44 -17.05 -33.36
CA GLU A 17 -4.98 -16.66 -34.67
C GLU A 17 -3.89 -16.18 -35.66
N THR A 18 -2.79 -15.57 -35.16
CA THR A 18 -1.70 -15.03 -36.00
C THR A 18 -0.45 -15.92 -36.03
N GLY A 19 -0.42 -16.99 -35.24
CA GLY A 19 0.77 -17.83 -35.05
C GLY A 19 1.89 -17.17 -34.22
N ALA A 20 1.59 -16.07 -33.53
CA ALA A 20 2.51 -15.30 -32.70
C ALA A 20 2.29 -15.54 -31.19
N ALA A 21 1.82 -16.74 -30.81
CA ALA A 21 1.50 -17.06 -29.41
C ALA A 21 2.70 -16.90 -28.47
N ASP A 22 3.92 -17.27 -28.90
CA ASP A 22 5.15 -17.08 -28.09
C ASP A 22 5.41 -15.60 -27.79
N GLU A 23 5.27 -14.72 -28.79
CA GLU A 23 5.44 -13.27 -28.61
C GLU A 23 4.36 -12.69 -27.68
N MET A 24 3.12 -13.16 -27.79
CA MET A 24 2.04 -12.74 -26.89
C MET A 24 2.26 -13.21 -25.44
N LEU A 25 2.91 -14.34 -25.21
CA LEU A 25 3.25 -14.80 -23.86
C LEU A 25 4.34 -13.94 -23.22
N ASP A 26 5.34 -13.50 -24.00
CA ASP A 26 6.35 -12.54 -23.54
C ASP A 26 5.72 -11.19 -23.18
N GLU A 27 4.79 -10.69 -24.00
CA GLU A 27 4.07 -9.43 -23.72
C GLU A 27 3.27 -9.50 -22.41
N VAL A 28 2.64 -10.67 -22.15
CA VAL A 28 1.91 -10.93 -20.90
C VAL A 28 2.85 -10.98 -19.71
N ALA A 29 4.04 -11.58 -19.85
CA ALA A 29 5.03 -11.61 -18.79
C ALA A 29 5.49 -10.19 -18.41
N ILE A 30 5.79 -9.35 -19.41
CA ILE A 30 6.15 -7.94 -19.20
C ILE A 30 5.02 -7.18 -18.51
N TYR A 31 3.78 -7.36 -18.95
CA TYR A 31 2.62 -6.73 -18.34
C TYR A 31 2.48 -7.07 -16.85
N TYR A 32 2.62 -8.36 -16.48
CA TYR A 32 2.56 -8.75 -15.08
C TYR A 32 3.75 -8.24 -14.26
N GLU A 33 4.95 -8.18 -14.84
CA GLU A 33 6.11 -7.55 -14.18
C GLU A 33 5.85 -6.08 -13.89
N GLU A 34 5.32 -5.32 -14.85
CA GLU A 34 4.97 -3.92 -14.67
C GLU A 34 3.85 -3.72 -13.64
N GLU A 35 2.83 -4.57 -13.63
CA GLU A 35 1.73 -4.53 -12.67
C GLU A 35 2.24 -4.81 -11.24
N VAL A 36 3.11 -5.82 -11.07
CA VAL A 36 3.76 -6.11 -9.77
C VAL A 36 4.64 -4.94 -9.33
N ASP A 37 5.45 -4.36 -10.21
CA ASP A 37 6.31 -3.22 -9.89
C ASP A 37 5.49 -1.99 -9.48
N TYR A 38 4.37 -1.73 -10.17
CA TYR A 38 3.44 -0.67 -9.82
C TYR A 38 2.84 -0.88 -8.42
N ASP A 39 2.36 -2.10 -8.14
CA ASP A 39 1.78 -2.45 -6.85
C ASP A 39 2.80 -2.34 -5.72
N VAL A 40 4.02 -2.84 -5.92
CA VAL A 40 5.11 -2.75 -4.93
C VAL A 40 5.48 -1.30 -4.64
N ARG A 41 5.56 -0.45 -5.67
CA ARG A 41 5.79 0.99 -5.50
C ARG A 41 4.68 1.66 -4.71
N ASN A 42 3.44 1.32 -5.02
CA ASN A 42 2.28 1.92 -4.37
C ASN A 42 2.13 1.44 -2.92
N MET A 43 2.51 0.20 -2.61
CA MET A 43 2.62 -0.31 -1.24
C MET A 43 3.65 0.47 -0.43
N GLY A 44 4.83 0.75 -1.02
CA GLY A 44 5.87 1.56 -0.38
C GLY A 44 5.39 2.96 -0.02
N ALA A 45 4.59 3.60 -0.89
CA ALA A 45 4.06 4.94 -0.66
C ALA A 45 3.13 5.07 0.57
N LEU A 46 2.49 3.98 0.99
CA LEU A 46 1.61 3.96 2.17
C LEU A 46 2.38 3.77 3.49
N ILE A 47 3.61 3.27 3.44
CA ILE A 47 4.42 3.03 4.65
C ILE A 47 4.73 4.34 5.37
N GLU A 48 5.12 5.38 4.62
CA GLU A 48 5.47 6.69 5.16
C GLU A 48 4.32 7.34 5.98
N PRO A 49 3.10 7.53 5.44
CA PRO A 49 2.01 8.13 6.20
C PRO A 49 1.60 7.30 7.43
N ILE A 50 1.67 5.96 7.36
CA ILE A 50 1.38 5.10 8.51
C ILE A 50 2.37 5.36 9.65
N LEU A 51 3.67 5.46 9.35
CA LEU A 51 4.69 5.73 10.36
C LEU A 51 4.51 7.11 11.01
N VAL A 52 4.18 8.13 10.21
CA VAL A 52 3.94 9.49 10.72
C VAL A 52 2.73 9.54 11.65
N VAL A 53 1.62 8.90 11.27
CA VAL A 53 0.41 8.83 12.11
C VAL A 53 0.69 8.07 13.41
N ALA A 54 1.41 6.94 13.33
CA ALA A 54 1.78 6.16 14.51
C ALA A 54 2.68 6.95 15.47
N LEU A 55 3.67 7.68 14.95
CA LEU A 55 4.53 8.55 15.75
C LEU A 55 3.73 9.68 16.40
N GLY A 56 2.85 10.35 15.64
CA GLY A 56 1.99 11.40 16.17
C GLY A 56 1.08 10.90 17.30
N PHE A 57 0.50 9.72 17.13
CA PHE A 57 -0.30 9.07 18.17
C PHE A 57 0.51 8.76 19.43
N MET A 58 1.74 8.27 19.28
CA MET A 58 2.63 8.00 20.42
C MET A 58 2.97 9.29 21.18
N VAL A 59 3.32 10.37 20.46
CA VAL A 59 3.58 11.68 21.06
C VAL A 59 2.36 12.23 21.79
N LEU A 60 1.16 12.07 21.23
CA LEU A 60 -0.09 12.49 21.87
C LEU A 60 -0.32 11.76 23.20
N ILE A 61 -0.10 10.44 23.25
CA ILE A 61 -0.23 9.66 24.48
C ILE A 61 0.75 10.16 25.55
N LEU A 62 2.01 10.38 25.17
CA LEU A 62 3.02 10.89 26.09
C LEU A 62 2.66 12.28 26.62
N ALA A 63 2.17 13.16 25.74
CA ALA A 63 1.71 14.48 26.13
C ALA A 63 0.56 14.38 27.15
N LEU A 64 -0.51 13.64 26.83
CA LEU A 64 -1.64 13.47 27.74
C LEU A 64 -1.23 12.87 29.09
N GLY A 65 -0.31 11.90 29.09
CA GLY A 65 0.23 11.30 30.31
C GLY A 65 0.95 12.29 31.23
N VAL A 66 1.51 13.38 30.68
CA VAL A 66 2.17 14.44 31.46
C VAL A 66 1.20 15.58 31.81
N PHE A 67 0.37 16.01 30.85
CA PHE A 67 -0.53 17.16 31.03
C PHE A 67 -1.66 16.87 32.03
N LEU A 68 -2.22 15.67 32.04
CA LEU A 68 -3.30 15.30 32.97
C LEU A 68 -2.89 15.45 34.45
N PRO A 69 -1.82 14.78 34.95
CA PRO A 69 -1.40 14.91 36.35
C PRO A 69 -0.92 16.33 36.68
N MET A 70 -0.35 17.06 35.72
CA MET A 70 0.03 18.46 35.92
C MET A 70 -1.20 19.33 36.20
N TRP A 71 -2.31 19.10 35.50
CA TRP A 71 -3.56 19.82 35.70
C TRP A 71 -4.14 19.55 37.10
N ASP A 72 -4.11 18.28 37.54
CA ASP A 72 -4.56 17.88 38.87
C ASP A 72 -3.72 18.55 39.97
N LEU A 73 -2.39 18.60 39.80
CA LEU A 73 -1.49 19.29 40.74
C LEU A 73 -1.79 20.79 40.85
N ILE A 74 -2.09 21.46 39.73
CA ILE A 74 -2.45 22.89 39.73
C ILE A 74 -3.76 23.12 40.48
N GLN A 75 -4.76 22.25 40.30
CA GLN A 75 -6.04 22.36 41.03
C GLN A 75 -5.86 22.21 42.54
N VAL A 76 -5.02 21.26 42.97
CA VAL A 76 -4.73 21.04 44.41
C VAL A 76 -4.02 22.24 45.04
N ILE A 77 -3.12 22.92 44.30
CA ILE A 77 -2.38 24.08 44.81
C ILE A 77 -3.26 25.35 44.88
N GLN A 78 -4.32 25.44 44.07
CA GLN A 78 -5.24 26.58 44.05
C GLN A 78 -6.40 26.48 45.05
N HIS A 79 -6.48 25.41 45.85
CA HIS A 79 -7.37 25.29 47.02
C HIS A 79 -6.55 25.26 48.31
#